data_AF-A0A656JL45-F1
#
_entry.id   AF-A0A656JL45-F1
#
_cell.length_a   1.000
_cell.length_b   1.000
_cell.length_c   1.000
_cell.angle_alpha   90.00
_cell.angle_beta   90.00
_cell.angle_gamma   90.00
#
_symmetry.space_group_name_H-M   'P 1'
#
loop_
_entity.id
_entity.type
_entity.pdbx_description
1 polymer ?
#
loop_
_entity_poly.entity_id
_entity_poly.type
_entity_poly.pdbx_seq_one_letter_code
_entity_poly.pdbx_strand_id
1 'polypeptide(L)'
;MVSKRDLVDDAAFDALSARLTRINRRAPIRIVEHGKIDLAELLDVRGFNLNADLGGGMTLRPLAPAGKSSDRITSLVLRSDKPLNLDSLSEFMNELLEDHGKQLLRYKGVLNIEDEPRKMVFQGVLKLYGFDWDTEWAEGEPRESVIVFIADELPEEKIRAGFEKVCA
;
A
#
# COMPACT_ATOMS: atom_id res chain seq x y z
N MET A 1 -9.08 -2.56 13.45
CA MET A 1 -10.21 -2.62 14.41
C MET A 1 -10.20 -1.37 15.27
N VAL A 2 -11.38 -0.82 15.55
CA VAL A 2 -11.59 0.34 16.42
C VAL A 2 -12.57 -0.08 17.51
N SER A 3 -12.16 0.00 18.77
CA SER A 3 -13.03 -0.30 19.91
C SER A 3 -13.53 0.99 20.57
N LYS A 4 -14.48 0.86 21.49
CA LYS A 4 -15.02 1.97 22.30
C LYS A 4 -15.76 3.04 21.49
N ARG A 5 -16.44 2.62 20.41
CA ARG A 5 -17.25 3.52 19.56
C ARG A 5 -18.42 4.14 20.33
N ASP A 6 -18.91 3.43 21.33
CA ASP A 6 -19.97 3.83 22.26
C ASP A 6 -19.61 5.05 23.12
N LEU A 7 -18.33 5.40 23.25
CA LEU A 7 -17.85 6.52 24.08
C LEU A 7 -17.63 7.83 23.30
N VAL A 8 -17.90 7.85 21.99
CA VAL A 8 -17.65 9.01 21.12
C VAL A 8 -18.87 9.31 20.25
N ASP A 9 -19.03 10.58 19.88
CA ASP A 9 -20.05 10.98 18.91
C ASP A 9 -19.66 10.64 17.46
N ASP A 10 -20.61 10.80 16.54
CA ASP A 10 -20.42 10.48 15.13
C ASP A 10 -19.35 11.36 14.48
N ALA A 11 -19.30 12.64 14.86
CA ALA A 11 -18.32 13.59 14.31
C ALA A 11 -16.87 13.21 14.67
N ALA A 12 -16.62 12.82 15.92
CA ALA A 12 -15.31 12.35 16.36
C ALA A 12 -14.92 11.03 15.70
N PHE A 13 -15.87 10.11 15.53
CA PHE A 13 -15.62 8.85 14.86
C PHE A 13 -15.32 9.03 13.37
N ASP A 14 -16.04 9.91 12.68
CA ASP A 14 -15.82 10.21 11.27
C ASP A 14 -14.44 10.86 11.07
N ALA A 15 -14.06 11.78 11.95
CA ALA A 15 -12.73 12.38 11.95
C ALA A 15 -11.62 11.33 12.17
N LEU A 16 -11.80 10.39 13.11
CA LEU A 16 -10.88 9.29 13.35
C LEU A 16 -10.80 8.36 12.13
N SER A 17 -11.94 7.99 11.56
CA SER A 17 -12.02 7.07 10.41
C SER A 17 -11.35 7.68 9.18
N ALA A 18 -11.56 8.97 8.94
CA ALA A 18 -10.87 9.71 7.89
C ALA A 18 -9.35 9.72 8.12
N ARG A 19 -8.90 9.92 9.38
CA ARG A 19 -7.48 9.88 9.73
C ARG A 19 -6.84 8.51 9.54
N LEU A 20 -7.47 7.45 10.05
CA LEU A 20 -6.99 6.07 9.89
C LEU A 20 -6.89 5.68 8.42
N THR A 21 -7.86 6.09 7.60
CA THR A 21 -7.85 5.83 6.15
C THR A 21 -6.71 6.56 5.44
N ARG A 22 -6.33 7.77 5.88
CA ARG A 22 -5.15 8.49 5.37
C ARG A 22 -3.84 7.78 5.75
N ILE A 23 -3.74 7.28 6.98
CA ILE A 23 -2.56 6.58 7.48
C ILE A 23 -2.38 5.24 6.77
N ASN A 24 -3.45 4.43 6.70
CA ASN A 24 -3.40 3.10 6.11
C ASN A 24 -4.75 2.75 5.46
N ARG A 25 -4.87 3.09 4.17
CA ARG A 25 -6.06 2.81 3.37
C ARG A 25 -6.33 1.33 3.15
N ARG A 26 -5.30 0.48 3.22
CA ARG A 26 -5.42 -0.96 2.94
C ARG A 26 -6.15 -1.70 4.06
N ALA A 27 -6.11 -1.17 5.28
CA ALA A 27 -6.71 -1.83 6.43
C ALA A 27 -8.19 -1.41 6.56
N PRO A 28 -9.14 -2.36 6.48
CA PRO A 28 -10.54 -2.05 6.75
C PRO A 28 -10.73 -1.62 8.20
N ILE A 29 -11.52 -0.57 8.39
CA ILE A 29 -11.91 -0.11 9.73
C ILE A 29 -13.13 -0.91 10.16
N ARG A 30 -12.92 -1.84 11.09
CA ARG A 30 -13.97 -2.64 11.74
C ARG A 30 -14.22 -2.14 13.15
N ILE A 31 -15.48 -1.84 13.48
CA ILE A 31 -15.89 -1.43 14.83
C ILE A 31 -16.03 -2.69 15.69
N VAL A 32 -15.55 -2.61 16.93
CA VAL A 32 -15.54 -3.73 17.89
C VAL A 32 -16.19 -3.26 19.17
N GLU A 33 -17.27 -3.93 19.55
CA GLU A 33 -18.02 -3.61 20.76
C GLU A 33 -17.61 -4.56 21.88
N HIS A 34 -17.01 -4.01 22.95
CA HIS A 34 -16.59 -4.76 24.14
C HIS A 34 -15.78 -6.04 23.85
N GLY A 35 -14.90 -5.98 22.85
CA GLY A 35 -14.04 -7.11 22.47
C GLY A 35 -14.76 -8.23 21.71
N LYS A 36 -16.04 -8.06 21.37
CA LYS A 36 -16.78 -8.99 20.52
C LYS A 36 -16.41 -8.75 19.06
N ILE A 37 -15.79 -9.75 18.45
CA ILE A 37 -15.54 -9.84 17.01
C ILE A 37 -15.63 -11.30 16.59
N ASP A 38 -16.04 -11.55 15.35
CA ASP A 38 -15.91 -12.87 14.76
C ASP A 38 -14.42 -13.26 14.65
N LEU A 39 -14.05 -14.42 15.15
CA LEU A 39 -12.68 -14.94 15.08
C LEU A 39 -12.20 -15.08 13.62
N ALA A 40 -13.11 -15.34 12.69
CA ALA A 40 -12.79 -15.38 11.26
C ALA A 40 -12.23 -14.05 10.75
N GLU A 41 -12.68 -12.92 11.31
CA GLU A 41 -12.14 -11.59 10.98
C GLU A 41 -10.71 -11.36 11.49
N LEU A 42 -10.22 -12.21 12.40
CA LEU A 42 -8.86 -12.14 12.93
C LEU A 42 -7.90 -13.10 12.23
N LEU A 43 -8.35 -14.31 11.87
CA LEU A 43 -7.45 -15.41 11.46
C LEU A 43 -7.28 -15.63 9.94
N ASP A 44 -8.14 -15.06 9.08
CA ASP A 44 -8.03 -15.20 7.60
C ASP A 44 -7.83 -13.85 6.88
N VAL A 45 -7.09 -12.94 7.51
CA VAL A 45 -6.86 -11.60 6.94
C VAL A 45 -5.96 -11.60 5.70
N ARG A 46 -5.33 -12.75 5.37
CA ARG A 46 -4.42 -12.97 4.21
C ARG A 46 -3.46 -11.83 3.94
N GLY A 47 -3.09 -11.11 5.00
CA GLY A 47 -2.37 -9.84 4.91
C GLY A 47 -0.96 -10.01 4.38
N PHE A 48 -0.35 -11.19 4.48
CA PHE A 48 1.02 -11.45 4.04
C PHE A 48 1.09 -12.29 2.76
N ASN A 49 -0.04 -12.59 2.11
CA ASN A 49 -0.02 -13.36 0.87
C ASN A 49 0.45 -12.47 -0.29
N LEU A 50 1.36 -13.02 -1.11
CA LEU A 50 1.74 -12.46 -2.41
C LEU A 50 0.60 -12.77 -3.38
N ASN A 51 -0.34 -11.84 -3.49
CA ASN A 51 -1.41 -11.89 -4.48
C ASN A 51 -1.63 -10.50 -5.08
N ALA A 52 -2.16 -10.47 -6.30
CA ALA A 52 -2.46 -9.27 -7.06
C ALA A 52 -3.56 -8.40 -6.42
N ASP A 53 -4.26 -8.94 -5.42
CA ASP A 53 -5.13 -8.15 -4.56
C ASP A 53 -4.28 -7.27 -3.62
N LEU A 54 -4.19 -5.99 -3.94
CA LEU A 54 -3.56 -4.99 -3.08
C LEU A 54 -4.32 -4.77 -1.76
N GLY A 55 -5.45 -5.44 -1.55
CA GLY A 55 -6.26 -5.35 -0.36
C GLY A 55 -7.19 -4.16 -0.46
N GLY A 56 -8.41 -4.44 -0.93
CA GLY A 56 -9.54 -3.52 -0.90
C GLY A 56 -10.14 -3.30 -2.28
N GLY A 57 -11.38 -3.77 -2.48
CA GLY A 57 -12.25 -3.46 -3.62
C GLY A 57 -12.62 -1.98 -3.77
N MET A 58 -11.83 -1.07 -3.21
CA MET A 58 -11.93 0.36 -3.34
C MET A 58 -10.76 0.83 -4.18
N THR A 59 -11.05 1.32 -5.40
CA THR A 59 -10.07 2.00 -6.25
C THR A 59 -9.16 2.86 -5.39
N LEU A 60 -7.84 2.69 -5.46
CA LEU A 60 -6.84 3.49 -4.74
C LEU A 60 -6.82 4.97 -5.23
N ARG A 61 -7.95 5.55 -5.63
CA ARG A 61 -8.14 6.92 -6.10
C ARG A 61 -7.72 7.89 -5.01
N PRO A 62 -6.86 8.89 -5.27
CA PRO A 62 -6.47 9.87 -4.27
C PRO A 62 -7.73 10.43 -3.58
N LEU A 63 -7.79 10.35 -2.25
CA LEU A 63 -8.72 11.20 -1.52
C LEU A 63 -8.25 12.64 -1.74
N ALA A 64 -9.18 13.59 -1.85
CA ALA A 64 -8.83 15.01 -1.88
C ALA A 64 -7.82 15.28 -0.75
N PRO A 65 -6.76 16.08 -0.99
CA PRO A 65 -5.78 16.36 0.04
C PRO A 65 -6.50 17.04 1.20
N ALA A 66 -6.77 16.27 2.26
CA ALA A 66 -6.98 16.87 3.57
C ALA A 66 -5.69 17.63 3.85
N GLY A 67 -5.78 18.94 4.10
CA GLY A 67 -4.61 19.81 4.26
C GLY A 67 -3.54 19.20 5.18
N LYS A 68 -2.26 19.59 5.01
CA LYS A 68 -1.07 19.02 5.69
C LYS A 68 -1.41 18.26 6.96
N SER A 69 -1.51 16.93 6.84
CA SER A 69 -1.77 16.07 7.99
C SER A 69 -0.59 16.19 8.95
N SER A 70 -0.85 16.34 10.25
CA SER A 70 0.19 16.27 11.29
C SER A 70 0.63 14.84 11.58
N ASP A 71 0.13 13.86 10.83
CA ASP A 71 0.47 12.45 10.98
C ASP A 71 1.88 12.22 10.46
N ARG A 72 2.76 11.71 11.31
CA ARG A 72 4.10 11.29 10.90
C ARG A 72 4.07 10.07 9.98
N ILE A 73 3.14 9.14 10.23
CA ILE A 73 2.95 7.95 9.39
C ILE A 73 1.96 8.27 8.28
N THR A 74 2.40 8.09 7.03
CA THR A 74 1.59 8.38 5.85
C THR A 74 1.73 7.30 4.79
N SER A 75 0.76 7.28 3.86
CA SER A 75 0.74 6.38 2.71
C SER A 75 1.00 7.14 1.41
N LEU A 76 1.79 6.57 0.50
CA LEU A 76 2.00 7.06 -0.86
C LEU A 76 1.63 5.98 -1.87
N VAL A 77 0.83 6.36 -2.88
CA VAL A 77 0.46 5.48 -3.99
C VAL A 77 1.10 6.00 -5.27
N LEU A 78 1.83 5.13 -5.96
CA LEU A 78 2.43 5.37 -7.27
C LEU A 78 1.72 4.53 -8.32
N ARG A 79 1.62 5.08 -9.54
CA ARG A 79 1.03 4.42 -10.69
C ARG A 79 1.86 4.67 -11.94
N SER A 80 1.92 3.67 -12.81
CA SER A 80 2.48 3.79 -14.15
C SER A 80 1.77 2.84 -15.10
N ASP A 81 1.43 3.33 -16.29
CA ASP A 81 0.91 2.54 -17.41
C ASP A 81 2.04 1.94 -18.26
N LYS A 82 3.29 2.34 -18.02
CA LYS A 82 4.46 1.81 -18.71
C LYS A 82 4.94 0.51 -18.09
N PRO A 83 5.43 -0.44 -18.89
CA PRO A 83 6.15 -1.60 -18.36
C PRO A 83 7.43 -1.12 -17.66
N LEU A 84 7.77 -1.77 -16.56
CA LEU A 84 8.92 -1.43 -15.73
C LEU A 84 10.06 -2.40 -15.98
N ASN A 85 11.27 -1.87 -15.96
CA ASN A 85 12.48 -2.69 -15.96
C ASN A 85 12.75 -3.27 -14.57
N LEU A 86 12.90 -4.60 -14.48
CA LEU A 86 13.07 -5.29 -13.20
C LEU A 86 14.40 -4.97 -12.50
N ASP A 87 15.47 -4.76 -13.27
CA ASP A 87 16.79 -4.44 -12.71
C ASP A 87 16.79 -3.03 -12.12
N SER A 88 16.26 -2.05 -12.86
CA SER A 88 16.11 -0.68 -12.37
C SER A 88 15.22 -0.59 -11.13
N LEU A 89 14.14 -1.37 -11.08
CA LEU A 89 13.28 -1.46 -9.89
C LEU A 89 14.05 -2.02 -8.69
N SER A 90 14.86 -3.06 -8.90
CA SER A 90 15.65 -3.71 -7.85
C SER A 90 16.70 -2.76 -7.28
N GLU A 91 17.40 -2.02 -8.14
CA GLU A 91 18.35 -0.96 -7.74
C GLU A 91 17.67 0.12 -6.91
N PHE A 92 16.55 0.66 -7.41
CA PHE A 92 15.75 1.66 -6.68
C PHE A 92 15.33 1.18 -5.29
N MET A 93 14.81 -0.05 -5.18
CA MET A 93 14.37 -0.60 -3.90
C MET A 93 15.54 -0.82 -2.94
N ASN A 94 16.71 -1.26 -3.43
CA ASN A 94 17.89 -1.44 -2.59
C ASN A 94 18.38 -0.12 -2.01
N GLU A 95 18.52 0.93 -2.84
CA GLU A 95 18.89 2.27 -2.38
C GLU A 95 17.88 2.83 -1.36
N LEU A 96 16.59 2.67 -1.66
CA LEU A 96 15.53 3.15 -0.78
C LEU A 96 15.57 2.45 0.59
N LEU A 97 15.82 1.14 0.62
CA LEU A 97 15.86 0.35 1.86
C LEU A 97 17.14 0.54 2.67
N GLU A 98 18.25 0.84 2.00
CA GLU A 98 19.50 1.19 2.66
C GLU A 98 19.33 2.49 3.46
N ASP A 99 18.81 3.53 2.80
CA ASP A 99 18.69 4.87 3.38
C ASP A 99 17.46 5.03 4.29
N HIS A 100 16.33 4.40 3.96
CA HIS A 100 15.04 4.62 4.62
C HIS A 100 14.38 3.34 5.17
N GLY A 101 15.08 2.21 5.20
CA GLY A 101 14.48 0.94 5.64
C GLY A 101 13.99 0.89 7.10
N LYS A 102 14.38 1.87 7.94
CA LYS A 102 13.81 2.03 9.30
C LYS A 102 12.50 2.81 9.32
N GLN A 103 12.28 3.67 8.32
CA GLN A 103 11.10 4.52 8.16
C GLN A 103 9.98 3.78 7.42
N LEU A 104 10.35 2.95 6.44
CA LEU A 104 9.42 2.12 5.70
C LEU A 104 8.79 1.07 6.62
N LEU A 105 7.47 1.13 6.79
CA LEU A 105 6.73 0.18 7.63
C LEU A 105 6.22 -0.99 6.81
N ARG A 106 5.60 -0.68 5.66
CA ARG A 106 5.00 -1.68 4.79
C ARG A 106 4.86 -1.15 3.38
N TYR A 107 5.10 -2.01 2.40
CA TYR A 107 4.87 -1.70 1.00
C TYR A 107 4.38 -2.93 0.24
N LYS A 108 3.58 -2.70 -0.79
CA LYS A 108 3.08 -3.74 -1.69
C LYS A 108 2.84 -3.11 -3.06
N GLY A 109 3.03 -3.88 -4.11
CA GLY A 109 2.60 -3.46 -5.43
C GLY A 109 2.31 -4.63 -6.37
N VAL A 110 1.57 -4.29 -7.42
CA VAL A 110 1.36 -5.12 -8.61
C VAL A 110 2.03 -4.38 -9.74
N LEU A 111 2.88 -5.06 -10.50
CA LEU A 111 3.76 -4.43 -11.46
C LEU A 111 3.57 -5.06 -12.84
N ASN A 112 3.55 -4.18 -13.84
CA ASN A 112 3.70 -4.52 -15.24
C ASN A 112 5.20 -4.52 -15.56
N ILE A 113 5.78 -5.69 -15.83
CA ILE A 113 7.21 -5.84 -16.13
C ILE A 113 7.40 -5.99 -17.64
N GLU A 114 8.49 -5.43 -18.17
CA GLU A 114 8.89 -5.57 -19.58
C GLU A 114 9.00 -7.05 -19.98
N ASP A 115 8.54 -7.37 -21.19
CA ASP A 115 8.60 -8.70 -21.80
C ASP A 115 7.95 -9.85 -21.01
N GLU A 116 7.12 -9.56 -19.99
CA GLU A 116 6.46 -10.58 -19.19
C GLU A 116 4.93 -10.48 -19.28
N PRO A 117 4.24 -11.58 -19.62
CA PRO A 117 2.78 -11.62 -19.65
C PRO A 117 2.12 -11.73 -18.27
N ARG A 118 2.86 -12.05 -17.21
CA ARG A 118 2.36 -12.18 -15.84
C ARG A 118 2.46 -10.88 -15.03
N LYS A 119 1.55 -10.73 -14.08
CA LYS A 119 1.63 -9.70 -13.04
C LYS A 119 2.75 -10.07 -12.08
N MET A 120 3.64 -9.14 -11.78
CA MET A 120 4.58 -9.33 -10.66
C MET A 120 3.98 -8.71 -9.41
N VAL A 121 3.91 -9.48 -8.32
CA VAL A 121 3.52 -8.97 -7.02
C VAL A 121 4.78 -8.82 -6.19
N PHE A 122 4.95 -7.67 -5.57
CA PHE A 122 5.99 -7.48 -4.58
C PHE A 122 5.40 -6.97 -3.27
N GLN A 123 6.04 -7.34 -2.17
CA GLN A 123 5.70 -6.80 -0.86
C GLN A 123 6.92 -6.76 0.05
N GLY A 124 6.87 -5.88 1.04
CA GLY A 124 7.85 -5.86 2.10
C GLY A 124 7.35 -5.22 3.38
N VAL A 125 8.08 -5.54 4.44
CA VAL A 125 7.89 -5.06 5.80
C VAL A 125 9.26 -4.69 6.34
N LEU A 126 9.42 -3.43 6.74
CA LEU A 126 10.72 -2.88 7.13
C LEU A 126 11.76 -3.10 6.03
N LYS A 127 12.86 -3.80 6.33
CA LYS A 127 13.94 -4.10 5.38
C LYS A 127 13.74 -5.38 4.58
N LEU A 128 12.75 -6.20 4.94
CA LEU A 128 12.51 -7.48 4.29
C LEU A 128 11.51 -7.29 3.15
N TYR A 129 11.89 -7.68 1.94
CA TYR A 129 10.98 -7.70 0.79
C TYR A 129 11.23 -8.90 -0.10
N GLY A 130 10.24 -9.18 -0.94
CA GLY A 130 10.32 -10.18 -1.98
C GLY A 130 9.32 -9.87 -3.09
N PHE A 131 9.53 -10.54 -4.22
CA PHE A 131 8.66 -10.50 -5.38
C PHE A 131 8.38 -11.93 -5.86
N ASP A 132 7.22 -12.12 -6.46
CA ASP A 132 6.83 -13.37 -7.11
C ASP A 132 5.92 -13.09 -8.30
N TRP A 133 5.87 -14.03 -9.23
CA TRP A 133 4.95 -13.98 -10.36
C TRP A 133 3.58 -14.46 -9.92
N ASP A 134 2.55 -13.76 -10.38
CA ASP A 134 1.15 -14.10 -10.13
C ASP A 134 0.46 -14.43 -11.47
N THR A 135 -0.84 -14.19 -11.56
CA THR A 135 -1.66 -14.44 -12.75
C THR A 135 -1.20 -13.64 -13.97
N GLU A 136 -1.46 -14.18 -15.15
CA GLU A 136 -1.38 -13.47 -16.42
C GLU A 136 -2.32 -12.26 -16.46
N TRP A 137 -1.93 -11.23 -17.20
CA TRP A 137 -2.82 -10.13 -17.55
C TRP A 137 -3.95 -10.65 -18.43
N ALA A 138 -5.20 -10.32 -18.10
CA ALA A 138 -6.35 -10.76 -18.90
C ALA A 138 -6.39 -10.04 -20.26
N GLU A 139 -7.06 -10.64 -21.24
CA GLU A 139 -7.24 -10.04 -22.57
C GLU A 139 -8.02 -8.72 -22.46
N GLY A 140 -7.43 -7.61 -22.92
CA GLY A 140 -8.00 -6.27 -22.83
C GLY A 140 -7.90 -5.60 -21.45
N GLU A 141 -7.23 -6.22 -20.47
CA GLU A 141 -6.94 -5.59 -19.19
C GLU A 141 -5.86 -4.50 -19.34
N PRO A 142 -6.06 -3.28 -18.84
CA PRO A 142 -5.02 -2.26 -18.84
C PRO A 142 -3.87 -2.70 -17.93
N ARG A 143 -2.67 -2.83 -18.50
CA ARG A 143 -1.47 -3.17 -17.74
C ARG A 143 -0.97 -1.95 -16.98
N GLU A 144 -1.36 -1.84 -15.71
CA GLU A 144 -0.96 -0.76 -14.82
C GLU A 144 -0.13 -1.28 -13.64
N SER A 145 1.03 -0.68 -13.42
CA SER A 145 1.81 -0.83 -12.20
C SER A 145 1.24 0.05 -11.11
N VAL A 146 0.93 -0.54 -9.95
CA VAL A 146 0.45 0.18 -8.76
C VAL A 146 1.27 -0.22 -7.55
N ILE A 147 1.86 0.77 -6.89
CA ILE A 147 2.68 0.58 -5.69
C ILE A 147 2.10 1.41 -4.55
N VAL A 148 2.05 0.85 -3.35
CA VAL A 148 1.73 1.58 -2.13
C VAL A 148 2.85 1.42 -1.10
N PHE A 149 3.32 2.55 -0.57
CA PHE A 149 4.25 2.65 0.55
C PHE A 149 3.53 3.21 1.77
N ILE A 150 3.84 2.68 2.95
CA ILE A 150 3.44 3.20 4.25
C ILE A 150 4.72 3.42 5.06
N ALA A 151 4.97 4.64 5.50
CA ALA A 151 6.22 5.02 6.16
C ALA A 151 6.00 6.06 7.27
N ASP A 152 6.86 6.04 8.29
CA ASP A 152 7.04 7.14 9.26
C ASP A 152 8.01 8.16 8.67
N GLU A 153 7.59 9.42 8.56
CA GLU A 153 8.34 10.50 7.87
C GLU A 153 8.71 10.12 6.43
N LEU A 154 7.66 9.84 5.63
CA LEU A 154 7.77 9.36 4.25
C LEU A 154 8.73 10.21 3.38
N PRO A 155 9.78 9.61 2.79
CA PRO A 155 10.69 10.28 1.85
C PRO A 155 10.07 10.39 0.45
N GLU A 156 8.95 11.11 0.33
CA GLU A 156 8.12 11.15 -0.88
C GLU A 156 8.89 11.58 -2.13
N GLU A 157 9.67 12.65 -2.05
CA GLU A 157 10.48 13.17 -3.16
C GLU A 157 11.43 12.11 -3.73
N LYS A 158 12.12 11.37 -2.85
CA LYS A 158 13.06 10.32 -3.24
C LYS A 158 12.34 9.13 -3.86
N ILE A 159 11.21 8.73 -3.28
CA ILE A 159 10.39 7.62 -3.80
C ILE A 159 9.86 7.97 -5.20
N ARG A 160 9.35 9.20 -5.39
CA ARG A 160 8.85 9.66 -6.69
C ARG A 160 9.97 9.75 -7.72
N ALA A 161 11.08 10.40 -7.40
CA ALA A 161 12.21 10.54 -8.30
C ALA A 161 12.82 9.19 -8.68
N GLY A 162 12.91 8.24 -7.73
CA GLY A 162 13.36 6.88 -8.01
C GLY A 162 12.39 6.13 -8.91
N PHE A 163 11.09 6.20 -8.63
CA PHE A 163 10.07 5.55 -9.45
C PHE A 163 9.98 6.13 -10.87
N GLU A 164 10.16 7.43 -11.05
CA GLU A 164 10.21 8.07 -12.37
C GLU A 164 11.35 7.52 -13.23
N LYS A 165 12.53 7.24 -12.64
CA LYS A 165 13.65 6.60 -13.35
C LYS A 165 13.34 5.17 -13.76
N VAL A 166 12.58 4.43 -12.95
CA VAL A 166 12.16 3.05 -13.27
C VAL A 166 11.10 3.03 -14.39
N CYS A 167 10.33 4.11 -14.54
CA CYS A 167 9.30 4.26 -15.58
C CYS A 167 9.79 5.00 -16.84
N ALA A 168 11.06 5.38 -16.89
CA ALA A 168 11.65 6.16 -17.99
C ALA A 168 11.97 5.24 -19.17
#